data_AF-K2A264-F1
#
_entry.id   AF-K2A264-F1
#
_cell.length_a   1.000
_cell.length_b   1.000
_cell.length_c   1.000
_cell.angle_alpha   90.00
_cell.angle_beta   90.00
_cell.angle_gamma   90.00
#
_symmetry.space_group_name_H-M   'P 1'
#
loop_
_entity.id
_entity.type
_entity.pdbx_description
1 polymer ?
#
loop_
_entity_poly.entity_id
_entity_poly.type
_entity_poly.pdbx_seq_one_letter_code
_entity_poly.pdbx_strand_id
1 'polypeptide(L)'
;MKLSKPLQALVIVALLVIASLYIVLPRQIGSISRPFFPIKIGGLDLSQELPLKQGLDIRGGLQVVLTAHMESIEEVDRQSALDSLKNKIERRVDLYGVSESTVKTAVNGQDYRVIVEIPVDVADTLQALSLIGETAKLEFALPQYLSGETATEEATFAGFIPTDLTGADLKI
;
A
#
# COMPACT_ATOMS: atom_id res chain seq x y z
N MET A 1 -36.24 48.07 6.22
CA MET A 1 -35.11 48.91 5.75
C MET A 1 -34.44 48.19 4.59
N LYS A 2 -34.51 48.69 3.34
CA LYS A 2 -33.89 48.01 2.19
C LYS A 2 -32.38 48.25 2.24
N LEU A 3 -31.58 47.19 2.36
CA LEU A 3 -30.12 47.28 2.25
C LEU A 3 -29.73 47.74 0.84
N SER A 4 -28.68 48.56 0.73
CA SER A 4 -28.11 48.96 -0.57
C SER A 4 -27.52 47.73 -1.29
N LYS A 5 -27.56 47.73 -2.63
CA LYS A 5 -26.99 46.66 -3.46
C LYS A 5 -25.56 46.25 -3.06
N PRO A 6 -24.61 47.19 -2.79
CA PRO A 6 -23.26 46.79 -2.36
C PRO A 6 -23.24 46.15 -0.96
N LEU A 7 -24.10 46.60 -0.05
CA LEU A 7 -24.19 46.05 1.30
C LEU A 7 -24.78 44.62 1.29
N GLN A 8 -25.74 44.34 0.39
CA GLN A 8 -26.25 42.98 0.18
C GLN A 8 -25.14 42.04 -0.33
N ALA A 9 -24.34 42.49 -1.30
CA ALA A 9 -23.22 41.71 -1.81
C ALA A 9 -22.20 41.40 -0.71
N LEU A 10 -21.88 42.39 0.14
CA LEU A 10 -20.96 42.21 1.26
C LEU A 10 -21.49 41.17 2.27
N VAL A 11 -22.78 41.23 2.62
CA VAL A 11 -23.41 40.27 3.53
C VAL A 11 -23.38 38.85 2.95
N ILE A 12 -23.64 38.69 1.65
CA ILE A 12 -23.57 37.38 0.98
C ILE A 12 -22.14 36.83 1.01
N VAL A 13 -21.15 37.66 0.67
CA VAL A 13 -19.73 37.25 0.71
C VAL A 13 -19.32 36.89 2.14
N ALA A 14 -19.71 37.68 3.14
CA ALA A 14 -19.43 37.39 4.54
C ALA A 14 -20.03 36.05 4.98
N LEU A 15 -21.28 35.76 4.60
CA LEU A 15 -21.92 34.47 4.88
C LEU A 15 -21.20 33.31 4.20
N LEU A 16 -20.76 33.46 2.94
CA LEU A 16 -20.01 32.43 2.24
C LEU A 16 -18.64 32.16 2.88
N VAL A 17 -17.95 33.21 3.34
CA VAL A 17 -16.67 33.07 4.05
C VAL A 17 -16.86 32.34 5.37
N ILE A 18 -17.89 32.69 6.16
CA ILE A 18 -18.20 32.02 7.43
C ILE A 18 -18.55 30.54 7.18
N ALA A 19 -19.37 30.25 6.17
CA ALA A 19 -19.73 28.89 5.79
C ALA A 19 -18.50 28.08 5.33
N SER A 20 -17.63 28.66 4.51
CA SER A 20 -16.38 28.05 4.06
C SER A 20 -15.45 27.74 5.22
N LEU A 21 -15.25 28.71 6.12
CA LEU A 21 -14.40 28.55 7.31
C LEU A 21 -14.92 27.42 8.22
N TYR A 22 -16.25 27.31 8.39
CA TYR A 22 -16.87 26.24 9.17
C TYR A 22 -16.65 24.85 8.54
N ILE A 23 -16.69 24.75 7.20
CA ILE A 23 -16.45 23.48 6.49
C ILE A 23 -14.97 23.06 6.58
N VAL A 24 -14.03 24.01 6.48
CA VAL A 24 -12.58 23.74 6.47
C VAL A 24 -12.00 23.49 7.88
N LEU A 25 -12.60 24.04 8.94
CA LEU A 25 -12.05 23.93 10.30
C LEU A 25 -12.10 22.48 10.84
N PRO A 26 -11.00 21.99 11.47
CA PRO A 26 -10.98 20.67 12.11
C PRO A 26 -11.98 20.60 13.28
N ARG A 27 -12.47 19.38 13.57
CA ARG A 27 -13.50 19.14 14.61
C ARG A 27 -13.06 19.58 16.01
N GLN A 28 -11.76 19.51 16.27
CA GLN A 28 -11.17 19.82 17.56
C GLN A 28 -9.89 20.65 17.34
N ILE A 29 -9.82 21.81 17.98
CA ILE A 29 -8.60 22.63 18.07
C ILE A 29 -8.22 22.65 19.55
N GLY A 30 -7.24 21.84 19.94
CA GLY A 30 -6.87 21.65 21.35
C GLY A 30 -8.02 21.04 22.15
N SER A 31 -8.53 21.77 23.15
CA SER A 31 -9.67 21.35 23.99
C SER A 31 -11.03 21.88 23.51
N ILE A 32 -11.08 22.65 22.42
CA ILE A 32 -12.31 23.28 21.92
C ILE A 32 -12.86 22.43 20.78
N SER A 33 -14.07 21.90 20.97
CA SER A 33 -14.82 21.15 19.97
C SER A 33 -15.77 22.06 19.20
N ARG A 34 -15.79 21.98 17.88
CA ARG A 34 -16.75 22.72 17.06
C ARG A 34 -18.19 22.27 17.39
N PRO A 35 -19.17 23.19 17.49
CA PRO A 35 -20.56 22.81 17.65
C PRO A 35 -21.02 22.04 16.41
N PHE A 36 -21.53 20.83 16.60
CA PHE A 36 -22.00 19.96 15.52
C PHE A 36 -23.46 20.30 15.18
N PHE A 37 -23.68 20.79 13.97
CA PHE A 37 -25.02 20.98 13.42
C PHE A 37 -25.24 19.98 12.27
N PRO A 38 -26.14 18.99 12.43
CA PRO A 38 -26.46 18.06 11.36
C PRO A 38 -27.31 18.79 10.30
N ILE A 39 -26.65 19.32 9.28
CA ILE A 39 -27.31 20.06 8.20
C ILE A 39 -27.53 19.10 7.03
N LYS A 40 -28.80 18.77 6.78
CA LYS A 40 -29.23 17.99 5.61
C LYS A 40 -29.96 18.92 4.65
N ILE A 41 -29.38 19.16 3.47
CA ILE A 41 -30.00 19.99 2.43
C ILE A 41 -30.36 19.07 1.26
N GLY A 42 -31.64 18.70 1.17
CA GLY A 42 -32.14 17.76 0.16
C GLY A 42 -31.49 16.38 0.30
N GLY A 43 -30.54 16.06 -0.58
CA GLY A 43 -29.75 14.82 -0.58
C GLY A 43 -28.29 14.98 -0.15
N LEU A 44 -27.85 16.19 0.20
CA LEU A 44 -26.49 16.44 0.67
C LEU A 44 -26.46 16.38 2.21
N ASP A 45 -25.76 15.38 2.74
CA ASP A 45 -25.49 15.26 4.17
C ASP A 45 -24.15 15.93 4.50
N LEU A 46 -24.21 17.20 4.91
CA LEU A 46 -23.01 17.97 5.34
C LEU A 46 -22.57 17.59 6.76
N SER A 47 -23.24 16.60 7.38
CA SER A 47 -22.88 16.06 8.68
C SER A 47 -21.82 14.98 8.60
N GLN A 48 -21.48 14.50 7.39
CA GLN A 48 -20.42 13.52 7.21
C GLN A 48 -19.07 14.14 7.60
N GLU A 49 -18.39 13.46 8.51
CA GLU A 49 -17.00 13.76 8.80
C GLU A 49 -16.17 13.45 7.56
N LEU A 50 -15.35 14.40 7.14
CA LEU A 50 -14.29 14.13 6.18
C LEU A 50 -13.11 13.58 6.98
N PRO A 51 -12.90 12.25 7.03
CA PRO A 51 -11.73 11.70 7.70
C PRO A 51 -10.50 12.23 6.98
N LEU A 52 -9.69 13.03 7.69
CA LEU A 52 -8.39 13.45 7.18
C LEU A 52 -7.50 12.21 7.10
N LYS A 53 -6.98 11.91 5.91
CA LYS A 53 -5.92 10.91 5.77
C LYS A 53 -4.69 11.42 6.51
N GLN A 54 -4.40 10.82 7.66
CA GLN A 54 -3.22 11.16 8.44
C GLN A 54 -2.04 10.34 7.90
N GLY A 55 -0.93 11.01 7.59
CA GLY A 55 0.32 10.36 7.18
C GLY A 55 1.03 9.62 8.32
N LEU A 56 2.16 9.00 7.98
CA LEU A 56 2.98 8.23 8.93
C LEU A 56 3.46 9.06 10.12
N ASP A 57 3.82 10.33 9.90
CA ASP A 57 4.34 11.22 10.95
C ASP A 57 3.31 11.53 12.04
N ILE A 58 2.02 11.46 11.70
CA ILE A 58 0.90 11.80 12.59
C ILE A 58 0.19 10.57 13.16
N ARG A 59 0.10 9.46 12.41
CA ARG A 59 -0.43 8.17 12.91
C ARG A 59 0.63 7.28 13.56
N GLY A 60 1.90 7.54 13.28
CA GLY A 60 2.99 6.62 13.51
C GLY A 60 3.00 5.46 12.50
N GLY A 61 4.14 4.77 12.42
CA GLY A 61 4.30 3.51 11.69
C GLY A 61 5.74 3.23 11.34
N LEU A 62 5.94 2.36 10.36
CA LEU A 62 7.24 1.90 9.90
C LEU A 62 7.49 2.37 8.47
N GLN A 63 8.67 2.92 8.23
CA GLN A 63 9.19 3.18 6.90
C GLN A 63 10.37 2.25 6.63
N VAL A 64 10.31 1.49 5.55
CA VAL A 64 11.34 0.54 5.13
C VAL A 64 11.91 1.01 3.81
N VAL A 65 13.24 1.13 3.72
CA VAL A 65 13.94 1.45 2.48
C VAL A 65 14.75 0.23 2.07
N LEU A 66 14.37 -0.37 0.94
CA LEU A 66 15.01 -1.53 0.37
C LEU A 66 15.86 -1.09 -0.82
N THR A 67 17.10 -1.55 -0.89
CA THR A 67 17.98 -1.34 -2.04
C THR A 67 17.91 -2.56 -2.94
N ALA A 68 17.69 -2.35 -4.24
CA ALA A 68 17.64 -3.40 -5.23
C ALA A 68 19.02 -3.62 -5.86
N HIS A 69 19.50 -4.86 -5.76
CA HIS A 69 20.72 -5.33 -6.40
C HIS A 69 20.41 -5.70 -7.87
N MET A 70 20.92 -4.88 -8.80
CA MET A 70 20.61 -4.93 -10.23
C MET A 70 21.82 -5.33 -11.10
N GLU A 71 22.87 -5.88 -10.50
CA GLU A 71 24.16 -6.17 -11.16
C GLU A 71 24.01 -7.21 -12.29
N SER A 72 23.04 -8.13 -12.16
CA SER A 72 22.75 -9.17 -13.14
C SER A 72 21.63 -8.80 -14.13
N ILE A 73 21.14 -7.54 -14.11
CA ILE A 73 20.04 -7.08 -14.95
C ILE A 73 20.56 -6.04 -15.94
N GLU A 74 20.28 -6.29 -17.22
CA GLU A 74 20.56 -5.36 -18.32
C GLU A 74 19.94 -4.00 -18.07
N GLU A 75 20.66 -2.92 -18.37
CA GLU A 75 20.25 -1.56 -18.01
C GLU A 75 18.87 -1.18 -18.56
N VAL A 76 18.54 -1.68 -19.76
CA VAL A 76 17.24 -1.49 -20.42
C VAL A 76 16.07 -2.10 -19.64
N ASP A 77 16.31 -3.17 -18.88
CA ASP A 77 15.27 -3.91 -18.17
C ASP A 77 15.16 -3.51 -16.70
N ARG A 78 16.11 -2.75 -16.15
CA ARG A 78 16.16 -2.39 -14.72
C ARG A 78 14.92 -1.67 -14.23
N GLN A 79 14.37 -0.76 -15.03
CA GLN A 79 13.16 -0.02 -14.65
C GLN A 79 11.94 -0.96 -14.57
N SER A 80 11.78 -1.83 -15.58
CA SER A 80 10.72 -2.84 -15.62
C SER A 80 10.85 -3.83 -14.45
N ALA A 81 12.07 -4.25 -14.13
CA ALA A 81 12.37 -5.10 -12.99
C ALA A 81 12.01 -4.42 -11.65
N LEU A 82 12.32 -3.13 -11.50
CA LEU A 82 11.97 -2.36 -10.30
C LEU A 82 10.45 -2.22 -10.14
N ASP A 83 9.74 -1.91 -11.22
CA ASP A 83 8.28 -1.80 -11.19
C ASP A 83 7.61 -3.16 -10.90
N SER A 84 8.17 -4.24 -11.45
CA SER A 84 7.75 -5.60 -11.12
C SER A 84 7.99 -5.95 -9.65
N LEU A 85 9.12 -5.54 -9.08
CA LEU A 85 9.45 -5.71 -7.67
C LEU A 85 8.46 -4.92 -6.78
N LYS A 86 8.18 -3.66 -7.13
CA LYS A 86 7.19 -2.83 -6.45
C LYS A 86 5.83 -3.53 -6.38
N ASN A 87 5.32 -4.01 -7.51
CA ASN A 87 4.01 -4.68 -7.57
C ASN A 87 3.97 -5.97 -6.73
N LYS A 88 5.06 -6.73 -6.70
CA LYS A 88 5.17 -7.95 -5.85
C LYS A 88 5.15 -7.59 -4.37
N ILE A 89 5.86 -6.53 -3.96
CA ILE A 89 5.88 -6.05 -2.57
C ILE A 89 4.50 -5.53 -2.17
N GLU A 90 3.87 -4.71 -3.01
CA GLU A 90 2.51 -4.18 -2.78
C GLU A 90 1.52 -5.33 -2.52
N ARG A 91 1.49 -6.33 -3.40
CA ARG A 91 0.62 -7.50 -3.23
C ARG A 91 0.90 -8.28 -1.95
N ARG A 92 2.16 -8.42 -1.53
CA ARG A 92 2.50 -9.09 -0.27
C ARG A 92 1.94 -8.31 0.91
N VAL A 93 2.12 -6.99 0.93
CA VAL A 93 1.66 -6.15 2.02
C VAL A 93 0.12 -6.17 2.10
N ASP A 94 -0.56 -6.15 0.96
CA ASP A 94 -2.03 -6.26 0.88
C ASP A 94 -2.55 -7.58 1.45
N LEU A 95 -1.89 -8.71 1.15
CA LEU A 95 -2.29 -10.04 1.64
C LEU A 95 -2.27 -10.16 3.18
N TYR A 96 -1.46 -9.35 3.85
CA TYR A 96 -1.39 -9.31 5.33
C TYR A 96 -2.40 -8.34 5.95
N GLY A 97 -3.31 -7.78 5.16
CA GLY A 97 -4.39 -6.94 5.66
C GLY A 97 -3.96 -5.51 6.00
N VAL A 98 -2.81 -5.07 5.49
CA VAL A 98 -2.32 -3.69 5.69
C VAL A 98 -3.03 -2.76 4.70
N SER A 99 -4.25 -2.33 5.02
CA SER A 99 -5.14 -1.63 4.07
C SER A 99 -4.71 -0.21 3.66
N GLU A 100 -3.68 0.36 4.26
CA GLU A 100 -3.23 1.75 4.04
C GLU A 100 -1.72 1.83 3.76
N SER A 101 -1.11 0.73 3.35
CA SER A 101 0.32 0.72 2.99
C SER A 101 0.58 1.53 1.73
N THR A 102 1.77 2.10 1.61
CA THR A 102 2.19 2.81 0.39
C THR A 102 3.56 2.29 -0.05
N VAL A 103 3.65 1.86 -1.31
CA VAL A 103 4.90 1.40 -1.93
C VAL A 103 5.33 2.36 -3.03
N LYS A 104 6.54 2.90 -2.93
CA LYS A 104 7.12 3.86 -3.88
C LYS A 104 8.47 3.35 -4.38
N THR A 105 8.84 3.74 -5.58
CA THR A 105 10.19 3.51 -6.13
C THR A 105 10.98 4.82 -6.09
N ALA A 106 12.29 4.73 -5.86
CA ALA A 106 13.19 5.85 -5.88
C ALA A 106 14.49 5.46 -6.61
N VAL A 107 14.84 6.20 -7.65
CA VAL A 107 16.03 5.93 -8.47
C VAL A 107 16.96 7.13 -8.41
N ASN A 108 18.24 6.90 -8.09
CA ASN A 108 19.28 7.93 -8.11
C ASN A 108 20.53 7.37 -8.80
N GLY A 109 20.70 7.68 -10.09
CA GLY A 109 21.80 7.11 -10.86
C GLY A 109 21.68 5.58 -10.93
N GLN A 110 22.64 4.87 -10.33
CA GLN A 110 22.65 3.41 -10.24
C GLN A 110 22.02 2.87 -8.94
N ASP A 111 21.56 3.74 -8.04
CA ASP A 111 20.87 3.31 -6.82
C ASP A 111 19.37 3.16 -7.07
N TYR A 112 18.90 1.93 -7.05
CA TYR A 112 17.49 1.58 -7.17
C TYR A 112 16.92 1.23 -5.80
N ARG A 113 15.87 1.92 -5.36
CA ARG A 113 15.26 1.73 -4.05
C ARG A 113 13.75 1.53 -4.15
N VAL A 114 13.23 0.70 -3.24
CA VAL A 114 11.81 0.56 -2.97
C VAL A 114 11.56 1.01 -1.55
N ILE A 115 10.64 1.96 -1.39
CA ILE A 115 10.25 2.56 -0.11
C ILE A 115 8.86 2.03 0.23
N VAL A 116 8.73 1.40 1.38
CA VAL A 116 7.46 0.85 1.89
C VAL A 116 7.09 1.59 3.17
N GLU A 117 5.89 2.16 3.20
CA GLU A 117 5.31 2.84 4.36
C GLU A 117 4.16 1.97 4.90
N ILE A 118 4.25 1.58 6.18
CA ILE A 118 3.30 0.68 6.85
C ILE A 118 2.76 1.38 8.12
N PRO A 119 1.44 1.58 8.26
CA PRO A 119 0.84 2.18 9.45
C PRO A 119 0.82 1.21 10.66
N VAL A 120 0.73 1.75 11.89
CA VAL A 120 0.72 0.97 13.15
C VAL A 120 -0.54 0.13 13.38
N ASP A 121 -1.67 0.45 12.75
CA ASP A 121 -2.97 -0.19 13.04
C ASP A 121 -3.08 -1.67 12.63
N VAL A 122 -2.02 -2.28 12.09
CA VAL A 122 -1.95 -3.72 11.83
C VAL A 122 -1.26 -4.44 12.98
N ALA A 123 -1.94 -5.49 13.47
CA ALA A 123 -1.59 -6.27 14.66
C ALA A 123 -0.17 -6.87 14.68
N ASP A 124 0.58 -6.80 13.57
CA ASP A 124 1.95 -7.30 13.52
C ASP A 124 2.81 -6.63 12.42
N THR A 125 3.10 -5.33 12.59
CA THR A 125 4.00 -4.57 11.69
C THR A 125 5.36 -5.27 11.48
N LEU A 126 5.86 -5.96 12.50
CA LEU A 126 7.12 -6.71 12.45
C LEU A 126 7.01 -7.97 11.58
N GLN A 127 5.86 -8.64 11.61
CA GLN A 127 5.60 -9.78 10.74
C GLN A 127 5.56 -9.34 9.28
N ALA A 128 4.86 -8.25 8.96
CA ALA A 128 4.86 -7.67 7.60
C ALA A 128 6.27 -7.32 7.11
N LEU A 129 7.13 -6.77 7.99
CA LEU A 129 8.54 -6.50 7.66
C LEU A 129 9.32 -7.77 7.30
N SER A 130 9.15 -8.85 8.07
CA SER A 130 9.84 -10.13 7.84
C SER A 130 9.55 -10.68 6.43
N LEU A 131 8.33 -10.52 5.95
CA LEU A 131 7.86 -11.10 4.69
C LEU A 131 8.23 -10.27 3.45
N ILE A 132 8.37 -8.96 3.63
CA ILE A 132 8.93 -8.09 2.59
C ILE A 132 10.41 -8.42 2.38
N GLY A 133 11.13 -8.74 3.46
CA GLY A 133 12.55 -9.10 3.43
C GLY A 133 12.86 -10.49 2.87
N GLU A 134 11.87 -11.37 2.75
CA GLU A 134 12.09 -12.74 2.28
C GLU A 134 11.99 -12.87 0.75
N THR A 135 13.03 -13.43 0.14
CA THR A 135 13.03 -13.74 -1.29
C THR A 135 12.33 -15.08 -1.54
N ALA A 136 11.02 -15.03 -1.84
CA ALA A 136 10.29 -16.23 -2.27
C ALA A 136 10.75 -16.68 -3.67
N LYS A 137 11.54 -17.75 -3.73
CA LYS A 137 11.91 -18.43 -4.98
C LYS A 137 10.95 -19.59 -5.22
N LEU A 138 10.36 -19.66 -6.41
CA LEU A 138 9.53 -20.78 -6.84
C LEU A 138 10.33 -21.66 -7.81
N GLU A 139 10.47 -22.94 -7.47
CA GLU A 139 11.12 -23.96 -8.27
C GLU A 139 10.15 -25.13 -8.50
N PHE A 140 10.23 -25.75 -9.67
CA PHE A 140 9.45 -26.93 -10.00
C PHE A 140 10.36 -28.17 -9.99
N ALA A 141 9.90 -29.23 -9.33
CA ALA A 141 10.65 -30.47 -9.22
C ALA A 141 9.77 -31.69 -9.53
N LEU A 142 10.35 -32.71 -10.18
CA LEU A 142 9.67 -33.95 -10.50
C LEU A 142 9.94 -35.01 -9.44
N PRO A 143 8.94 -35.83 -9.07
CA PRO A 143 9.15 -36.94 -8.16
C PRO A 143 10.04 -38.00 -8.83
N GLN A 144 11.11 -38.40 -8.14
CA GLN A 144 11.98 -39.48 -8.55
C GLN A 144 11.55 -40.76 -7.85
N TYR A 145 11.38 -41.82 -8.63
CA TYR A 145 11.12 -43.15 -8.13
C TYR A 145 12.27 -44.07 -8.52
N LEU A 146 12.73 -44.88 -7.57
CA LEU A 146 13.68 -45.96 -7.83
C LEU A 146 12.87 -47.19 -8.22
N SER A 147 13.19 -47.79 -9.36
CA SER A 147 12.62 -49.06 -9.78
C SER A 147 12.99 -50.14 -8.76
N GLY A 148 12.02 -51.00 -8.41
CA GLY A 148 12.30 -52.20 -7.64
C GLY A 148 13.27 -53.12 -8.39
N GLU A 149 14.06 -53.92 -7.67
CA GLU A 149 15.05 -54.83 -8.31
C GLU A 149 14.36 -55.93 -9.12
N THR A 150 13.08 -56.19 -8.85
CA THR A 150 12.26 -57.19 -9.53
C THR A 150 10.98 -56.57 -10.08
N ALA A 151 10.45 -57.10 -11.20
CA ALA A 151 9.23 -56.62 -11.85
C ALA A 151 7.94 -56.67 -10.98
N THR A 152 7.99 -57.30 -9.82
CA THR A 152 6.91 -57.40 -8.82
C THR A 152 7.01 -56.38 -7.68
N GLU A 153 8.12 -55.64 -7.57
CA GLU A 153 8.30 -54.64 -6.52
C GLU A 153 7.81 -53.26 -6.97
N GLU A 154 7.06 -52.59 -6.09
CA GLU A 154 6.59 -51.22 -6.34
C GLU A 154 7.76 -50.24 -6.35
N ALA A 155 7.68 -49.22 -7.21
CA ALA A 155 8.70 -48.20 -7.30
C ALA A 155 8.74 -47.37 -5.99
N THR A 156 9.92 -47.25 -5.38
CA THR A 156 10.09 -46.53 -4.11
C THR A 156 10.32 -45.05 -4.37
N PHE A 157 9.57 -44.17 -3.69
CA PHE A 157 9.79 -42.74 -3.78
C PHE A 157 11.17 -42.37 -3.19
N ALA A 158 12.00 -41.73 -4.00
CA ALA A 158 13.40 -41.43 -3.68
C ALA A 158 13.68 -39.93 -3.50
N GLY A 159 12.71 -39.07 -3.80
CA GLY A 159 12.82 -37.63 -3.61
C GLY A 159 12.35 -36.85 -4.82
N PHE A 160 12.89 -35.63 -4.98
CA PHE A 160 12.56 -34.73 -6.08
C PHE A 160 13.81 -34.33 -6.84
N ILE A 161 13.70 -34.27 -8.17
CA ILE A 161 14.72 -33.73 -9.06
C ILE A 161 14.25 -32.36 -9.56
N PRO A 162 15.01 -31.28 -9.37
CA PRO A 162 14.66 -29.96 -9.88
C PRO A 162 14.59 -30.01 -11.42
N THR A 163 13.64 -29.26 -11.97
CA THR A 163 13.48 -29.09 -13.42
C THR A 163 14.09 -27.76 -13.85
N ASP A 164 14.16 -27.53 -15.16
CA ASP A 164 14.55 -26.24 -15.74
C ASP A 164 13.45 -25.16 -15.61
N LEU A 165 12.28 -25.50 -15.04
CA LEU A 165 11.16 -24.58 -14.86
C LEU A 165 11.29 -23.81 -13.54
N THR A 166 11.02 -22.52 -13.60
CA THR A 166 11.05 -21.60 -12.47
C THR A 166 9.77 -20.79 -12.36
N GLY A 167 9.62 -20.02 -11.28
CA GLY A 167 8.53 -19.04 -11.17
C GLY A 167 8.50 -17.98 -12.27
N ALA A 168 9.58 -17.78 -13.04
CA ALA A 168 9.59 -16.88 -14.19
C ALA A 168 8.79 -17.45 -15.38
N ASP A 169 8.65 -18.77 -15.47
CA ASP A 169 7.91 -19.46 -16.52
C ASP A 169 6.40 -19.53 -16.24
N LEU A 170 5.97 -19.05 -15.07
CA LEU A 170 4.58 -19.04 -14.64
C LEU A 170 3.82 -17.91 -15.35
N LYS A 171 2.91 -18.28 -16.26
CA LYS A 171 1.92 -17.36 -16.84
C LYS A 171 0.73 -17.24 -15.89
N ILE A 172 0.54 -16.06 -15.30
CA ILE A 172 -0.55 -15.74 -14.37
C ILE A 172 -1.55 -14.80 -15.04
#